data_AF-A0A0Q6AAY0-F1
#
_entry.id   AF-A0A0Q6AAY0-F1
#
_cell.length_a   1.000
_cell.length_b   1.000
_cell.length_c   1.000
_cell.angle_alpha   90.00
_cell.angle_beta   90.00
_cell.angle_gamma   90.00
#
_symmetry.space_group_name_H-M   'P 1'
#
loop_
_entity.id
_entity.type
_entity.pdbx_description
1 polymer ?
#
loop_
_entity_poly.entity_id
_entity_poly.type
_entity_poly.pdbx_seq_one_letter_code
_entity_poly.pdbx_strand_id
1 'polypeptide(L)' 'MNDPREPTAIFRSGPDECAYLRRRAADHRQLAEKSGEAHARSIHLRLVQLYGDRVRLLDLVLPDQHTAQRY' A
#
# COMPACT_ATOMS: atom_id res chain seq x y z
N MET A 1 4.96 -16.33 23.21
CA MET A 1 4.99 -14.97 23.79
C MET A 1 4.78 -14.00 22.64
N ASN A 2 3.74 -13.17 22.68
CA ASN A 2 3.40 -12.19 21.64
C ASN A 2 3.75 -10.81 22.21
N ASP A 3 4.77 -10.13 21.69
CA ASP A 3 5.19 -8.81 22.18
C ASP A 3 4.16 -7.77 21.71
N PRO A 4 3.53 -6.98 22.59
CA PRO A 4 2.54 -5.97 22.19
C PRO A 4 3.11 -4.83 21.33
N ARG A 5 4.44 -4.78 21.14
CA ARG A 5 5.12 -3.84 20.24
C ARG A 5 5.32 -4.39 18.83
N GLU A 6 5.03 -5.67 18.61
CA GLU A 6 5.03 -6.22 17.25
C GLU A 6 3.84 -5.60 16.51
N PRO A 7 4.07 -4.85 15.41
CA PRO A 7 2.97 -4.35 14.61
C PRO A 7 2.17 -5.56 14.14
N THR A 8 0.96 -5.70 14.67
CA THR A 8 0.06 -6.79 14.32
C THR A 8 -0.14 -6.69 12.82
N ALA A 9 0.44 -7.62 12.07
CA ALA A 9 0.34 -7.62 10.63
C ALA A 9 -1.15 -7.73 10.29
N ILE A 10 -1.77 -6.60 9.92
CA ILE A 10 -3.16 -6.58 9.50
C ILE A 10 -3.19 -7.33 8.17
N PHE A 11 -3.64 -8.58 8.21
CA PHE A 11 -3.87 -9.35 7.01
C PHE A 11 -5.04 -8.72 6.25
N ARG A 12 -4.78 -8.23 5.04
CA ARG A 12 -5.79 -7.70 4.13
C ARG A 12 -5.88 -8.63 2.92
N SER A 13 -7.09 -8.84 2.41
CA SER A 13 -7.26 -9.52 1.13
C SER A 13 -6.62 -8.69 0.01
N GLY A 14 -6.19 -9.33 -1.10
CA GLY A 14 -5.50 -8.64 -2.20
C GLY A 14 -6.20 -7.36 -2.67
N PRO A 15 -7.52 -7.37 -2.95
CA PRO A 15 -8.26 -6.17 -3.33
C PRO A 15 -8.30 -5.09 -2.25
N ASP A 16 -8.50 -5.46 -0.99
CA ASP A 16 -8.53 -4.52 0.15
C ASP A 16 -7.16 -3.90 0.39
N GLU A 17 -6.09 -4.68 0.21
CA GLU A 17 -4.73 -4.18 0.30
C GLU A 17 -4.42 -3.21 -0.84
N CYS A 18 -4.78 -3.54 -2.08
CA CYS A 18 -4.63 -2.63 -3.22
C CYS A 18 -5.39 -1.32 -3.00
N ALA A 19 -6.63 -1.37 -2.51
CA ALA A 19 -7.42 -0.18 -2.18
C ALA A 19 -6.75 0.67 -1.07
N TYR A 20 -6.26 0.02 -0.02
CA TYR A 20 -5.53 0.68 1.06
C TYR A 20 -4.28 1.39 0.55
N LEU A 21 -3.44 0.71 -0.23
CA LEU A 21 -2.19 1.24 -0.76
C LEU A 21 -2.44 2.44 -1.69
N ARG A 22 -3.46 2.35 -2.56
CA ARG A 22 -3.88 3.47 -3.42
C ARG A 22 -4.33 4.68 -2.61
N ARG A 23 -5.12 4.47 -1.56
CA ARG A 23 -5.54 5.57 -0.65
C ARG A 23 -4.35 6.22 0.03
N ARG A 24 -3.42 5.43 0.58
CA ARG A 24 -2.20 5.96 1.22
C ARG A 24 -1.32 6.75 0.26
N ALA A 25 -1.19 6.29 -0.98
CA ALA A 25 -0.48 7.05 -2.01
C ALA A 25 -1.15 8.41 -2.28
N ALA A 26 -2.48 8.46 -2.35
CA ALA A 26 -3.21 9.71 -2.52
C ALA A 26 -3.02 10.66 -1.32
N ASP A 27 -3.14 10.14 -0.09
CA ASP A 27 -2.92 10.92 1.15
C ASP A 27 -1.52 11.57 1.14
N HIS A 28 -0.48 10.79 0.81
CA HIS A 28 0.88 11.31 0.78
C HIS A 28 1.13 12.29 -0.35
N ARG A 29 0.46 12.14 -1.50
CA ARG A 29 0.52 13.15 -2.58
C ARG A 29 -0.02 14.49 -2.07
N GLN A 30 -1.17 14.48 -1.41
CA GLN A 30 -1.77 15.69 -0.85
C GLN A 30 -0.89 16.33 0.24
N LEU A 31 -0.26 15.51 1.09
CA LEU A 31 0.69 16.00 2.10
C LEU A 31 1.95 16.61 1.47
N ALA A 32 2.47 16.01 0.38
CA ALA A 32 3.61 16.56 -0.35
C ALA A 32 3.29 17.92 -0.97
N GLU A 33 2.09 18.08 -1.54
CA GLU A 33 1.63 19.34 -2.13
C GLU A 33 1.49 20.45 -1.10
N LYS A 34 0.98 20.11 0.10
CA LYS A 34 0.79 21.04 1.21
C LYS A 34 2.08 21.33 1.99
N SER A 35 3.13 20.53 1.82
CA SER A 35 4.36 20.68 2.59
C SER A 35 5.19 21.86 2.08
N GLY A 36 5.48 22.80 2.97
CA GLY A 36 6.44 23.89 2.76
C GLY A 36 7.90 23.47 2.97
N GLU A 37 8.13 22.30 3.56
CA GLU A 37 9.46 21.77 3.86
C GLU A 37 9.93 20.79 2.78
N ALA A 38 11.08 21.06 2.16
CA ALA A 38 11.60 20.24 1.06
C ALA A 38 11.85 18.77 1.47
N HIS A 39 12.33 18.53 2.70
CA HIS A 39 12.59 17.18 3.21
C HIS A 39 11.30 16.40 3.49
N ALA A 40 10.31 17.02 4.13
CA ALA A 40 9.02 16.37 4.35
C ALA A 40 8.32 16.04 3.01
N ARG A 41 8.40 16.96 2.04
CA ARG A 41 7.92 16.74 0.68
C ARG A 41 8.58 15.52 0.02
N SER A 42 9.91 15.40 0.10
CA SER A 42 10.63 14.28 -0.53
C SER A 42 10.27 12.93 0.09
N ILE A 43 10.10 12.89 1.42
CA ILE A 43 9.63 11.68 2.14
C ILE A 43 8.23 11.29 1.65
N HIS A 44 7.31 12.24 1.56
CA HIS A 44 5.95 11.94 1.09
C HIS A 44 5.95 11.44 -0.36
N LEU A 45 6.70 12.07 -1.26
CA LEU A 45 6.82 11.60 -2.64
C LEU A 45 7.44 10.20 -2.73
N ARG A 46 8.42 9.88 -1.87
CA ARG A 46 8.98 8.54 -1.81
C ARG A 46 7.94 7.50 -1.37
N LEU A 47 7.10 7.84 -0.40
CA LEU A 47 6.01 6.98 0.04
C LEU A 47 4.97 6.76 -1.06
N VAL A 48 4.64 7.79 -1.86
CA VAL A 48 3.76 7.63 -3.04
C VAL A 48 4.33 6.58 -4.00
N GLN A 49 5.63 6.63 -4.29
CA GLN A 49 6.30 5.65 -5.15
C GLN A 49 6.21 4.24 -4.58
N LEU A 50 6.59 4.07 -3.30
CA LEU A 50 6.61 2.76 -2.65
C LEU A 50 5.23 2.09 -2.60
N TYR A 51 4.18 2.86 -2.30
CA TYR A 51 2.81 2.32 -2.32
C TYR A 51 2.37 1.95 -3.74
N GLY A 52 2.72 2.75 -4.74
CA GLY A 52 2.43 2.44 -6.14
C GLY A 52 3.18 1.21 -6.66
N ASP A 53 4.46 1.06 -6.30
CA ASP A 53 5.26 -0.13 -6.62
C ASP A 53 4.65 -1.39 -6.01
N ARG A 54 4.22 -1.31 -4.74
CA ARG A 54 3.60 -2.45 -4.06
C ARG A 54 2.28 -2.87 -4.70
N VAL A 55 1.44 -1.93 -5.14
CA VAL A 55 0.22 -2.26 -5.90
C VAL A 55 0.57 -3.00 -7.20
N ARG A 56 1.56 -2.52 -7.96
CA ARG A 56 2.01 -3.19 -9.19
C ARG A 56 2.49 -4.62 -8.92
N LEU A 57 3.22 -4.84 -7.84
CA LEU A 57 3.69 -6.17 -7.44
C LEU A 57 2.53 -7.10 -7.06
N LEU A 58 1.52 -6.59 -6.34
CA LEU A 58 0.32 -7.37 -6.00
C LEU A 58 -0.50 -7.72 -7.25
N ASP A 59 -0.64 -6.79 -8.19
CA ASP A 59 -1.32 -7.01 -9.46
C ASP A 59 -0.58 -8.06 -10.33
N LEU A 60 0.75 -8.20 -10.20
CA LEU A 60 1.57 -9.19 -10.90
C LEU A 60 1.51 -10.60 -10.29
N VAL A 61 1.30 -10.72 -8.98
CA VAL A 61 1.44 -11.99 -8.22
C VAL A 61 0.09 -12.68 -7.97
N LEU A 62 -1.04 -12.01 -8.21
CA LEU A 62 -2.37 -12.64 -8.10
C LEU A 62 -2.79 -13.26 -9.45
N PRO A 63 -2.69 -14.59 -9.64
CA PRO A 63 -3.39 -15.24 -10.74
C PRO A 63 -4.89 -15.07 -10.56
N ASP A 64 -5.56 -14.84 -11.69
CA ASP A 64 -7.01 -14.73 -11.82
C ASP A 64 -7.73 -15.77 -10.94
N GLN A 65 -8.39 -15.34 -9.85
CA GLN A 65 -9.05 -16.25 -8.91
C GLN A 65 -10.36 -16.84 -9.48
N HIS A 66 -10.57 -16.80 -10.80
CA HIS A 66 -11.70 -17.47 -11.45
C HIS A 66 -11.58 -18.99 -11.59
N THR A 67 -10.44 -19.61 -11.25
CA THR A 67 -10.23 -21.07 -11.38
C THR A 67 -10.36 -21.87 -10.07
N ALA A 68 -11.37 -21.57 -9.24
CA ALA A 68 -11.68 -22.40 -8.07
C ALA A 68 -13.18 -22.69 -7.92
N GLN A 69 -13.86 -23.13 -8.99
CA GLN A 69 -15.22 -23.71 -8.90
C GLN A 69 -15.50 -24.85 -9.89
N ARG A 70 -14.48 -25.62 -10.31
CA ARG A 70 -14.72 -26.83 -11.11
C ARG A 70 -13.69 -27.91 -10.79
N TYR A 71 -13.91 -28.64 -9.69
CA TYR A 71 -13.62 -30.07 -9.58
C TYR A 71 -14.57 -30.67 -8.55
#